data_AF-A0A7R8UTG6-F1
#
_entry.id   AF-A0A7R8UTG6-F1
#
_cell.length_a   1.000
_cell.length_b   1.000
_cell.length_c   1.000
_cell.angle_alpha   90.00
_cell.angle_beta   90.00
_cell.angle_gamma   90.00
#
_symmetry.space_group_name_H-M   'P 1'
#
loop_
_entity.id
_entity.type
_entity.pdbx_description
1 polymer ?
#
loop_
_entity_poly.entity_id
_entity_poly.type
_entity_poly.pdbx_seq_one_letter_code
_entity_poly.pdbx_strand_id
1 'polypeptide(L)'
;MQVLWVIMSLIIAVNAYESYLPNSRYPGVDDKCYLKETKEFIDFGNVHTPVGICQKFTCRDDFVIRVDHCSRYMVPEGCEVIPTDLTQPFPECCVKLKCVDHEGNTVIRNTA
;
A
#
# COMPACT_ATOMS: atom_id res chain seq x y z
N MET A 1 28.91 26.38 11.42
CA MET A 1 27.58 26.75 10.87
C MET A 1 27.20 25.99 9.60
N GLN A 2 28.07 25.84 8.59
CA GLN A 2 27.70 25.29 7.27
C GLN A 2 27.27 23.81 7.26
N VAL A 3 27.83 22.99 8.14
CA VAL A 3 27.50 21.55 8.25
C VAL A 3 26.06 21.32 8.73
N LEU A 4 25.54 22.20 9.59
CA LEU A 4 24.17 22.12 10.13
C LEU A 4 23.09 22.31 9.04
N TRP A 5 23.35 23.17 8.04
CA TRP A 5 22.43 23.39 6.92
C TRP A 5 22.37 22.20 5.97
N VAL A 6 23.51 21.54 5.74
CA VAL A 6 23.58 20.35 4.89
C VAL A 6 22.82 19.18 5.53
N ILE A 7 22.98 18.96 6.84
CA ILE A 7 22.25 17.89 7.56
C ILE A 7 20.74 18.15 7.53
N MET A 8 20.29 19.39 7.70
CA MET A 8 18.85 19.72 7.68
C MET A 8 18.22 19.50 6.29
N SER A 9 18.97 19.67 5.20
CA SER A 9 18.49 19.41 3.84
C SER A 9 18.32 17.91 3.50
N LEU A 10 19.10 17.03 4.14
CA LEU A 10 19.07 15.58 3.89
C LEU A 10 17.86 14.88 4.54
N ILE A 11 17.30 15.44 5.61
CA ILE A 11 16.18 14.83 6.36
C ILE A 11 14.85 14.91 5.59
N ILE A 12 14.70 15.87 4.66
CA ILE A 12 13.45 16.09 3.90
C ILE A 12 13.27 15.06 2.75
N ALA A 13 14.30 14.28 2.42
CA ALA A 13 14.29 13.41 1.24
C ALA A 13 13.65 12.02 1.46
N VAL A 14 13.29 11.64 2.69
CA VAL A 14 12.68 10.32 2.95
C VAL A 14 11.16 10.42 2.83
N ASN A 15 10.65 10.44 1.60
CA ASN A 15 9.22 10.30 1.35
C ASN A 15 8.91 8.80 1.17
N ALA A 16 8.28 8.19 2.18
CA ALA A 16 7.50 6.98 1.93
C ALA A 16 6.38 7.38 0.96
N TYR A 17 6.21 6.66 -0.15
CA TYR A 17 5.15 6.93 -1.11
C TYR A 17 3.80 6.51 -0.51
N GLU A 18 3.24 7.34 0.35
CA GLU A 18 1.88 7.19 0.84
C GLU A 18 0.92 7.83 -0.16
N SER A 19 -0.03 7.04 -0.64
CA SER A 19 -1.05 7.52 -1.59
C SER A 19 -2.30 7.95 -0.84
N TYR A 20 -2.90 9.06 -1.27
CA TYR A 20 -4.09 9.63 -0.64
C TYR A 20 -5.14 9.97 -1.71
N LEU A 21 -6.40 9.61 -1.45
CA LEU A 21 -7.56 10.03 -2.23
C LEU A 21 -8.29 11.14 -1.48
N PRO A 22 -8.12 12.41 -1.89
CA PRO A 22 -8.78 13.53 -1.25
C PRO A 22 -10.25 13.62 -1.67
N ASN A 23 -11.04 14.38 -0.91
CA ASN A 23 -12.43 14.71 -1.25
C ASN A 23 -13.31 13.47 -1.47
N SER A 24 -13.15 12.44 -0.64
CA SER A 24 -13.93 11.20 -0.71
C SER A 24 -15.31 11.35 -0.06
N ARG A 25 -15.95 12.52 -0.22
CA ARG A 25 -17.30 12.82 0.29
C ARG A 25 -18.37 12.32 -0.69
N TYR A 26 -19.55 12.00 -0.16
CA TYR A 26 -20.73 11.71 -0.97
C TYR A 26 -21.94 12.53 -0.48
N PRO A 27 -22.76 13.10 -1.37
CA PRO A 27 -23.92 13.91 -0.96
C PRO A 27 -24.87 13.14 -0.05
N GLY A 28 -25.18 13.71 1.12
CA GLY A 28 -26.09 13.12 2.10
C GLY A 28 -25.47 12.05 3.01
N VAL A 29 -24.14 11.87 2.98
CA VAL A 29 -23.41 10.97 3.87
C VAL A 29 -22.25 11.73 4.53
N ASP A 30 -22.34 11.95 5.83
CA ASP A 30 -21.44 12.84 6.58
C ASP A 30 -20.46 12.11 7.51
N ASP A 31 -20.53 10.78 7.60
CA ASP A 31 -19.77 9.97 8.56
C ASP A 31 -18.91 8.86 7.89
N LYS A 32 -18.79 8.88 6.56
CA LYS A 32 -18.10 7.85 5.77
C LYS A 32 -17.35 8.46 4.59
N CYS A 33 -16.25 7.82 4.20
CA CYS A 33 -15.63 8.07 2.91
C CYS A 33 -16.31 7.21 1.83
N TYR A 34 -16.42 7.75 0.62
CA TYR A 34 -16.90 7.05 -0.56
C TYR A 34 -15.73 6.68 -1.47
N LEU A 35 -15.48 5.37 -1.61
CA LEU A 35 -14.47 4.82 -2.50
C LEU A 35 -15.06 4.66 -3.90
N LYS A 36 -14.72 5.58 -4.80
CA LYS A 36 -15.28 5.63 -6.17
C LYS A 36 -15.00 4.39 -7.01
N GLU A 37 -13.84 3.75 -6.77
CA GLU A 37 -13.37 2.60 -7.55
C GLU A 37 -14.29 1.39 -7.39
N THR A 38 -14.69 1.07 -6.15
CA THR A 38 -15.58 -0.05 -5.84
C THR A 38 -17.03 0.37 -5.59
N LYS A 39 -17.29 1.68 -5.51
CA LYS A 39 -18.58 2.29 -5.16
C LYS A 39 -19.06 1.93 -3.75
N GLU A 40 -18.12 1.81 -2.81
CA GLU A 40 -18.38 1.42 -1.43
C GLU A 40 -18.16 2.57 -0.45
N PHE A 41 -18.77 2.45 0.74
CA PHE A 41 -18.55 3.37 1.85
C PHE A 41 -17.61 2.75 2.88
N ILE A 42 -16.70 3.56 3.42
CA ILE A 42 -15.75 3.17 4.46
C ILE A 42 -15.99 4.08 5.67
N ASP A 43 -16.23 3.51 6.84
CA ASP A 43 -16.37 4.29 8.07
C ASP A 43 -15.06 4.98 8.45
N PHE A 44 -15.16 6.13 9.12
CA PHE A 44 -13.98 6.78 9.70
C PHE A 44 -13.21 5.84 10.63
N GLY A 45 -11.88 5.83 10.49
CA GLY A 45 -10.96 4.98 11.24
C GLY A 45 -10.94 3.52 10.80
N ASN A 46 -11.87 3.07 9.96
CA ASN A 46 -11.93 1.69 9.52
C ASN A 46 -11.00 1.42 8.33
N VAL A 47 -10.51 0.18 8.31
CA VAL A 47 -9.71 -0.39 7.23
C VAL A 47 -10.65 -1.16 6.31
N HIS A 48 -10.50 -0.94 5.00
CA HIS A 48 -11.23 -1.64 3.96
C HIS A 48 -10.26 -2.28 2.95
N THR A 49 -10.44 -3.56 2.68
CA THR A 49 -9.57 -4.36 1.79
C THR A 49 -10.44 -5.15 0.81
N PRO A 50 -10.98 -4.49 -0.22
CA PRO A 50 -11.87 -5.15 -1.18
C PRO A 50 -11.13 -6.21 -1.99
N VAL A 51 -11.83 -7.31 -2.32
CA VAL A 51 -11.32 -8.35 -3.22
C VAL A 51 -11.37 -7.84 -4.66
N GLY A 52 -10.43 -8.26 -5.50
CA GLY A 52 -10.32 -7.84 -6.89
C GLY A 52 -9.41 -6.64 -7.13
N ILE A 53 -9.11 -5.84 -6.10
CA ILE A 53 -8.08 -4.79 -6.13
C ILE A 53 -7.13 -4.96 -4.95
N CYS A 54 -5.83 -5.10 -5.22
CA CYS A 54 -4.86 -5.46 -4.18
C CYS A 54 -4.34 -4.23 -3.43
N GLN A 55 -5.24 -3.59 -2.68
CA GLN A 55 -4.98 -2.36 -1.93
C GLN A 55 -5.69 -2.39 -0.57
N LYS A 56 -5.17 -1.60 0.36
CA LYS A 56 -5.80 -1.35 1.66
C LYS A 56 -6.15 0.13 1.76
N PHE A 57 -7.40 0.39 2.08
CA PHE A 57 -7.95 1.72 2.22
C PHE A 57 -8.21 2.02 3.70
N THR A 58 -7.90 3.24 4.14
CA THR A 58 -8.24 3.69 5.49
C THR A 58 -8.87 5.06 5.40
N CYS A 59 -10.12 5.18 5.85
CA CYS A 59 -10.85 6.44 5.81
C CYS A 59 -10.52 7.27 7.04
N ARG A 60 -10.03 8.50 6.84
CA ARG A 60 -9.79 9.48 7.90
C ARG A 60 -11.02 10.36 8.10
N ASP A 61 -11.14 10.95 9.27
CA ASP A 61 -12.22 11.86 9.68
C ASP A 61 -12.28 13.17 8.87
N ASP A 62 -11.21 13.51 8.14
CA ASP A 62 -11.15 14.61 7.18
C ASP A 62 -11.61 14.24 5.76
N PHE A 63 -12.22 13.06 5.59
CA PHE A 63 -12.70 12.50 4.31
C PHE A 63 -11.58 12.26 3.28
N VAL A 64 -10.36 12.05 3.76
CA VAL A 64 -9.24 11.55 2.97
C VAL A 64 -9.12 10.04 3.17
N ILE A 65 -9.06 9.29 2.07
CA ILE A 65 -8.74 7.86 2.12
C ILE A 65 -7.24 7.71 1.93
N ARG A 66 -6.54 7.13 2.92
CA ARG A 66 -5.18 6.63 2.75
C ARG A 66 -5.23 5.32 1.96
N VAL A 67 -4.35 5.16 0.97
CA VAL A 67 -4.25 3.96 0.15
C VAL A 67 -2.86 3.36 0.32
N ASP A 68 -2.81 2.18 0.93
CA ASP A 68 -1.60 1.37 0.99
C ASP A 68 -1.61 0.35 -0.17
N HIS A 69 -0.46 0.26 -0.83
CA HIS A 69 -0.23 -0.59 -1.99
C HIS A 69 0.76 -1.70 -1.61
N CYS A 70 0.82 -2.76 -2.41
CA CYS A 70 1.94 -3.70 -2.33
C CYS A 70 3.28 -2.95 -2.50
N SER A 71 4.28 -3.37 -1.73
CA SER A 71 5.65 -2.91 -1.85
C SER A 71 6.16 -3.08 -3.29
N ARG A 72 6.84 -2.04 -3.80
CA ARG A 72 7.56 -2.15 -5.08
C ARG A 72 8.68 -3.16 -4.93
N TYR A 73 8.84 -4.04 -5.91
CA TYR A 73 9.88 -5.06 -5.91
C TYR A 73 10.70 -5.01 -7.20
N MET A 74 11.96 -5.40 -7.10
CA MET A 74 12.77 -5.85 -8.22
C MET A 74 12.92 -7.36 -8.10
N VAL A 75 12.93 -8.08 -9.22
CA VAL A 75 13.15 -9.53 -9.23
C VAL A 75 14.66 -9.78 -9.17
N PRO A 76 15.21 -10.29 -8.06
CA PRO A 76 16.63 -10.62 -7.98
C PRO A 76 16.96 -11.83 -8.87
N GLU A 77 18.25 -11.99 -9.18
CA GLU A 77 18.74 -13.21 -9.82
C GLU A 77 18.43 -14.44 -8.94
N GLY A 78 18.01 -15.55 -9.56
CA GLY A 78 17.62 -16.76 -8.83
C GLY A 78 16.24 -16.68 -8.15
N CYS A 79 15.44 -15.65 -8.45
CA CYS A 79 14.05 -15.55 -8.01
C CYS A 79 13.06 -15.59 -9.16
N GLU A 80 11.90 -16.18 -8.89
CA GLU A 80 10.74 -16.24 -9.78
C GLU A 80 9.56 -15.50 -9.17
N VAL A 81 8.74 -14.89 -10.03
CA VAL A 81 7.51 -14.21 -9.61
C VAL A 81 6.41 -15.25 -9.43
N ILE A 82 5.83 -15.31 -8.23
CA ILE A 82 4.56 -15.98 -8.00
C ILE A 82 3.45 -14.98 -8.35
N PRO A 83 2.55 -15.30 -9.29
CA PRO A 83 1.45 -14.41 -9.66
C PRO A 83 0.60 -13.99 -8.47
N THR A 84 0.10 -12.77 -8.54
CA THR A 84 -0.88 -12.22 -7.60
C THR A 84 -2.16 -13.05 -7.60
N ASP A 85 -2.79 -13.22 -6.43
CA ASP A 85 -4.12 -13.81 -6.30
C ASP A 85 -5.14 -12.74 -5.87
N LEU A 86 -5.84 -12.17 -6.85
CA LEU A 86 -6.84 -11.13 -6.60
C LEU A 86 -8.13 -11.66 -5.97
N THR A 87 -8.26 -12.97 -5.72
CA THR A 87 -9.38 -13.54 -4.96
C THR A 87 -9.21 -13.36 -3.45
N GLN A 88 -8.00 -12.98 -3.02
CA GLN A 88 -7.68 -12.67 -1.63
C GLN A 88 -7.69 -11.15 -1.39
N PRO A 89 -7.92 -10.69 -0.15
CA PRO A 89 -7.75 -9.29 0.22
C PRO A 89 -6.26 -8.93 0.41
N PHE A 90 -5.94 -7.64 0.42
CA PHE A 90 -4.63 -7.16 0.88
C PHE A 90 -4.39 -7.58 2.34
N PRO A 91 -3.17 -8.04 2.72
CA PRO A 91 -1.94 -8.14 1.93
C PRO A 91 -1.76 -9.45 1.15
N GLU A 92 -2.65 -10.42 1.32
CA GLU A 92 -2.46 -11.78 0.78
C GLU A 92 -2.52 -11.86 -0.74
N CYS A 93 -3.22 -10.91 -1.36
CA CYS A 93 -3.22 -10.78 -2.82
C CYS A 93 -1.90 -10.28 -3.40
N CYS A 94 -0.97 -9.74 -2.60
CA CYS A 94 0.27 -9.17 -3.12
C CYS A 94 1.16 -10.26 -3.74
N VAL A 95 1.97 -9.84 -4.71
CA VAL A 95 2.96 -10.70 -5.35
C VAL A 95 3.89 -11.31 -4.30
N LYS A 96 4.30 -12.55 -4.54
CA LYS A 96 5.31 -13.24 -3.74
C LYS A 96 6.47 -13.61 -4.67
N LEU A 97 7.70 -13.54 -4.17
CA LEU A 97 8.88 -13.98 -4.92
C LEU A 97 9.35 -15.30 -4.36
N LYS A 98 9.50 -16.30 -5.22
CA LYS A 98 10.13 -17.58 -4.88
C LYS A 98 11.60 -17.48 -5.23
N CYS A 99 12.46 -17.43 -4.23
CA CYS A 99 13.90 -17.29 -4.40
C CYS A 99 14.64 -18.56 -3.96
N VAL A 100 15.83 -18.77 -4.51
CA VAL A 100 16.81 -19.72 -3.96
C VAL A 100 17.82 -18.93 -3.13
N ASP A 101 18.04 -19.33 -1.87
CA ASP A 101 19.07 -18.73 -1.03
C ASP A 101 20.47 -19.28 -1.32
N HIS A 102 21.48 -18.79 -0.60
CA HIS A 102 22.88 -19.21 -0.78
C HIS A 102 23.14 -20.67 -0.35
N GLU A 103 22.22 -21.27 0.42
CA GLU A 103 22.29 -22.65 0.88
C GLU A 103 21.53 -23.60 -0.08
N GLY A 104 20.89 -23.06 -1.13
CA GLY A 104 20.11 -23.81 -2.10
C GLY A 104 18.66 -24.04 -1.68
N ASN A 105 18.18 -23.41 -0.61
CA ASN A 105 16.81 -23.57 -0.13
C ASN A 105 15.85 -22.61 -0.84
N THR A 106 14.61 -23.06 -1.01
CA THR A 106 13.53 -22.20 -1.53
C THR A 106 12.97 -21.31 -0.43
N VAL A 107 12.92 -20.01 -0.66
CA VAL A 107 12.37 -18.99 0.26
C VAL A 107 11.29 -18.18 -0.46
N ILE A 108 10.14 -17.97 0.20
CA ILE A 108 9.08 -17.09 -0.30
C ILE A 108 9.21 -15.70 0.35
N ARG A 109 9.33 -14.66 -0.47
CA ARG A 109 9.39 -13.26 -0.03
C ARG A 109 8.08 -12.56 -0.39
N ASN A 110 7.38 -12.01 0.60
CA ASN A 110 6.14 -11.26 0.39
C ASN A 110 6.47 -9.82 -0.06
N THR A 111 5.67 -9.28 -0.97
CA THR A 111 5.79 -7.88 -1.43
C THR A 111 4.67 -7.00 -0.89
N ALA A 112 4.16 -7.28 0.32
CA ALA A 112 3.21 -6.42 1.01
C ALA A 112 3.98 -5.47 1.93
#